data_AF-A0A932Y8D9-F1
#
_entry.id   AF-A0A932Y8D9-F1
#
_cell.length_a   1.000
_cell.length_b   1.000
_cell.length_c   1.000
_cell.angle_alpha   90.00
_cell.angle_beta   90.00
_cell.angle_gamma   90.00
#
_symmetry.space_group_name_H-M   'P 1'
#
loop_
_entity.id
_entity.type
_entity.pdbx_description
1 polymer ?
#
loop_
_entity_poly.entity_id
_entity_poly.type
_entity_poly.pdbx_seq_one_letter_code
_entity_poly.pdbx_strand_id
1 'polypeptide(L)'
;MRKMLLALVMMSVPLLSTWGQTQTKAPPEETPSGTKPAEPTPRKPGAKPAEPGEIENHNRKHGIESAERKLVRLDTKEQEKLGKIDQKIADLNSRLADPSLSQDDRQKIQRKIEKLSTKKNHFEAKFAEKKERTKRWLEKHREKESMRHSKGHEDRHEMHDRQENRHRDRGRERINQRRERDRERTLDRSRD
;
A
#
# COMPACT_ATOMS: atom_id res chain seq x y z
N MET A 1 -9.48 -46.68 23.00
CA MET A 1 -10.09 -46.55 24.35
C MET A 1 -10.83 -45.21 24.43
N ARG A 2 -11.72 -44.99 25.42
CA ARG A 2 -12.35 -43.68 25.69
C ARG A 2 -11.48 -42.83 26.64
N LYS A 3 -11.86 -41.55 26.85
CA LYS A 3 -11.25 -40.53 27.74
C LYS A 3 -9.98 -39.90 27.13
N MET A 4 -9.64 -38.61 27.32
CA MET A 4 -10.27 -37.42 27.94
C MET A 4 -9.58 -36.17 27.29
N LEU A 5 -9.95 -34.91 27.44
CA LEU A 5 -10.85 -34.19 28.38
C LEU A 5 -11.46 -32.96 27.65
N LEU A 6 -12.45 -32.30 28.25
CA LEU A 6 -13.12 -31.08 27.74
C LEU A 6 -12.72 -29.85 28.59
N ALA A 7 -13.20 -28.67 28.17
CA ALA A 7 -13.15 -27.39 28.91
C ALA A 7 -11.76 -26.69 28.91
N LEU A 8 -11.64 -25.38 29.16
CA LEU A 8 -12.59 -24.45 29.80
C LEU A 8 -12.93 -23.21 28.94
N VAL A 9 -14.19 -22.76 29.03
CA VAL A 9 -14.64 -21.43 28.59
C VAL A 9 -15.06 -20.65 29.83
N MET A 10 -14.47 -19.46 30.06
CA MET A 10 -14.97 -18.49 31.04
C MET A 10 -14.82 -17.06 30.54
N MET A 11 -15.98 -16.43 30.28
CA MET A 11 -16.42 -15.08 30.68
C MET A 11 -15.38 -13.92 30.70
N SER A 12 -15.70 -12.74 30.15
CA SER A 12 -16.80 -11.90 30.65
C SER A 12 -17.23 -10.77 29.69
N VAL A 13 -18.44 -10.22 29.94
CA VAL A 13 -19.22 -9.24 29.16
C VAL A 13 -20.25 -8.60 30.12
N PRO A 14 -20.80 -7.37 29.94
CA PRO A 14 -20.32 -6.10 29.39
C PRO A 14 -20.34 -4.99 30.49
N LEU A 15 -20.42 -3.70 30.12
CA LEU A 15 -21.13 -2.53 30.73
C LEU A 15 -20.45 -1.22 30.23
N LEU A 16 -21.03 -0.02 30.20
CA LEU A 16 -22.37 0.49 29.83
C LEU A 16 -22.25 2.05 29.71
N SER A 17 -23.36 2.76 29.48
CA SER A 17 -23.51 4.23 29.48
C SER A 17 -22.85 4.98 28.31
N THR A 18 -23.50 5.84 27.51
CA THR A 18 -24.72 6.69 27.62
C THR A 18 -24.58 7.97 28.46
N TRP A 19 -25.43 8.96 28.13
CA TRP A 19 -25.40 10.39 28.52
C TRP A 19 -24.31 11.22 27.78
N GLY A 20 -24.58 12.45 27.34
CA GLY A 20 -25.86 13.17 27.36
C GLY A 20 -25.95 14.25 26.28
N GLN A 21 -27.17 14.48 25.79
CA GLN A 21 -27.50 15.48 24.77
C GLN A 21 -28.33 16.60 25.41
N THR A 22 -27.89 17.85 25.31
CA THR A 22 -28.73 19.03 25.57
C THR A 22 -28.58 20.03 24.44
N GLN A 23 -29.71 20.55 23.97
CA GLN A 23 -29.77 21.69 23.04
C GLN A 23 -30.00 22.96 23.85
N THR A 24 -29.52 24.12 23.37
CA THR A 24 -30.15 25.40 23.74
C THR A 24 -29.85 26.53 22.75
N LYS A 25 -30.91 26.95 22.03
CA LYS A 25 -31.24 28.34 21.62
C LYS A 25 -30.31 29.12 20.67
N ALA A 26 -30.92 29.92 19.79
CA ALA A 26 -30.31 30.87 18.84
C ALA A 26 -31.40 31.89 18.36
N PRO A 27 -31.09 32.91 17.53
CA PRO A 27 -29.81 33.58 17.26
C PRO A 27 -29.80 34.94 18.03
N PRO A 28 -29.71 36.21 17.51
CA PRO A 28 -29.54 36.79 16.16
C PRO A 28 -28.21 37.59 15.96
N GLU A 29 -28.15 38.36 14.87
CA GLU A 29 -27.61 39.75 14.65
C GLU A 29 -26.59 40.39 15.62
N GLU A 30 -25.61 41.23 15.21
CA GLU A 30 -25.33 41.90 13.92
C GLU A 30 -23.86 41.71 13.43
N THR A 31 -23.41 42.50 12.45
CA THR A 31 -22.05 42.55 11.86
C THR A 31 -21.43 43.96 12.01
N PRO A 32 -20.25 44.31 11.44
CA PRO A 32 -18.97 43.60 11.36
C PRO A 32 -17.82 44.39 12.05
N SER A 33 -16.70 43.74 12.37
CA SER A 33 -15.45 44.46 12.67
C SER A 33 -14.22 43.67 12.21
N GLY A 34 -13.21 44.36 11.68
CA GLY A 34 -12.08 43.77 10.98
C GLY A 34 -10.89 43.46 11.88
N THR A 35 -10.59 42.17 12.08
CA THR A 35 -9.34 41.72 12.71
C THR A 35 -8.30 41.41 11.63
N LYS A 36 -7.09 41.97 11.74
CA LYS A 36 -5.98 41.72 10.80
C LYS A 36 -5.65 40.23 10.69
N PRO A 37 -5.26 39.70 9.52
CA PRO A 37 -4.67 38.37 9.43
C PRO A 37 -3.41 38.31 10.28
N ALA A 38 -3.26 37.25 11.08
CA ALA A 38 -2.12 37.09 11.97
C ALA A 38 -0.82 36.92 11.16
N GLU A 39 0.22 37.63 11.58
CA GLU A 39 1.53 37.64 10.95
C GLU A 39 2.20 36.25 11.05
N PRO A 40 2.68 35.65 9.94
CA PRO A 40 3.25 34.31 9.96
C PRO A 40 4.59 34.31 10.70
N THR A 41 4.63 33.64 11.87
CA THR A 41 5.84 33.55 12.72
C THR A 41 7.03 33.02 11.92
N PRO A 42 8.22 33.64 12.00
CA PRO A 42 9.37 33.26 11.19
C PRO A 42 9.81 31.82 11.49
N ARG A 43 9.79 30.97 10.46
CA ARG A 43 10.17 29.56 10.60
C ARG A 43 11.67 29.44 10.91
N LYS A 44 11.98 28.57 11.88
CA LYS A 44 13.34 28.29 12.35
C LYS A 44 14.27 27.92 11.17
N PRO A 45 15.31 28.72 10.85
CA PRO A 45 16.22 28.41 9.74
C PRO A 45 17.04 27.15 10.09
N GLY A 46 17.06 26.17 9.18
CA GLY A 46 17.83 24.93 9.33
C GLY A 46 17.06 23.65 8.99
N ALA A 47 15.72 23.67 9.03
CA ALA A 47 14.92 22.58 8.47
C ALA A 47 14.98 22.64 6.93
N LYS A 48 15.82 21.79 6.31
CA LYS A 48 15.75 21.55 4.86
C LYS A 48 14.31 21.12 4.51
N PRO A 49 13.66 21.72 3.49
CA PRO A 49 12.42 21.15 2.97
C PRO A 49 12.73 19.75 2.43
N ALA A 50 12.01 18.73 2.91
CA ALA A 50 12.12 17.38 2.37
C ALA A 50 11.81 17.42 0.87
N GLU A 51 12.63 16.79 0.03
CA GLU A 51 12.51 16.98 -1.41
C GLU A 51 11.20 16.39 -1.92
N PRO A 52 10.54 17.00 -2.94
CA PRO A 52 9.25 16.50 -3.43
C PRO A 52 9.24 15.01 -3.81
N GLY A 53 10.38 14.50 -4.30
CA GLY A 53 10.58 13.07 -4.60
C GLY A 53 10.67 12.17 -3.37
N GLU A 54 11.17 12.65 -2.23
CA GLU A 54 11.18 11.89 -0.97
C GLU A 54 9.75 11.71 -0.45
N ILE A 55 8.94 12.77 -0.51
CA ILE A 55 7.53 12.76 -0.09
C ILE A 55 6.70 11.84 -1.01
N GLU A 56 6.89 11.89 -2.33
CA GLU A 56 6.23 10.96 -3.28
C GLU A 56 6.59 9.50 -2.97
N ASN A 57 7.87 9.21 -2.71
CA ASN A 57 8.35 7.87 -2.43
C ASN A 57 7.91 7.34 -1.06
N HIS A 58 7.86 8.18 -0.02
CA HIS A 58 7.36 7.80 1.30
C HIS A 58 5.86 7.44 1.23
N ASN A 59 5.06 8.30 0.59
CA ASN A 59 3.62 8.06 0.39
C ASN A 59 3.35 6.82 -0.48
N ARG A 60 4.20 6.54 -1.49
CA ARG A 60 4.08 5.32 -2.31
C ARG A 60 4.40 4.05 -1.51
N LYS A 61 5.46 4.04 -0.71
CA LYS A 61 5.83 2.90 0.14
C LYS A 61 4.74 2.58 1.16
N HIS A 62 4.19 3.60 1.84
CA HIS A 62 3.02 3.45 2.72
C HIS A 62 1.79 2.90 1.98
N GLY A 63 1.58 3.30 0.72
CA GLY A 63 0.50 2.76 -0.12
C GLY A 63 0.64 1.26 -0.41
N ILE A 64 1.86 0.81 -0.72
CA ILE A 64 2.17 -0.62 -0.94
C ILE A 64 2.00 -1.42 0.36
N GLU A 65 2.62 -0.97 1.45
CA GLU A 65 2.56 -1.67 2.73
C GLU A 65 1.12 -1.72 3.30
N SER A 66 0.35 -0.64 3.12
CA SER A 66 -1.07 -0.59 3.47
C SER A 66 -1.91 -1.58 2.64
N ALA A 67 -1.58 -1.80 1.37
CA ALA A 67 -2.23 -2.79 0.52
C ALA A 67 -1.89 -4.24 0.93
N GLU A 68 -0.64 -4.51 1.32
CA GLU A 68 -0.21 -5.82 1.84
C GLU A 68 -0.86 -6.12 3.19
N ARG A 69 -0.84 -5.16 4.13
CA ARG A 69 -1.59 -5.23 5.40
C ARG A 69 -3.10 -5.39 5.17
N LYS A 70 -3.66 -4.83 4.09
CA LYS A 70 -5.07 -4.95 3.71
C LYS A 70 -5.41 -6.33 3.11
N LEU A 71 -4.48 -6.99 2.41
CA LEU A 71 -4.63 -8.40 2.00
C LEU A 71 -4.76 -9.30 3.23
N VAL A 72 -3.81 -9.27 4.16
CA VAL A 72 -3.83 -10.11 5.38
C VAL A 72 -5.12 -9.90 6.22
N ARG A 73 -5.60 -8.66 6.31
CA ARG A 73 -6.86 -8.29 6.98
C ARG A 73 -8.13 -8.65 6.21
N LEU A 74 -8.04 -8.94 4.91
CA LEU A 74 -9.13 -9.49 4.11
C LEU A 74 -9.17 -11.01 4.22
N ASP A 75 -8.03 -11.68 4.01
CA ASP A 75 -7.88 -13.13 4.10
C ASP A 75 -8.46 -13.66 5.43
N THR A 76 -8.04 -13.10 6.57
CA THR A 76 -8.53 -13.49 7.90
C THR A 76 -10.05 -13.27 8.07
N LYS A 77 -10.59 -12.13 7.61
CA LYS A 77 -12.03 -11.80 7.76
C LYS A 77 -12.94 -12.58 6.82
N GLU A 78 -12.46 -12.96 5.64
CA GLU A 78 -13.24 -13.81 4.72
C GLU A 78 -13.13 -15.29 5.13
N GLN A 79 -11.97 -15.76 5.61
CA GLN A 79 -11.83 -17.09 6.24
C GLN A 79 -12.79 -17.28 7.42
N GLU A 80 -12.93 -16.27 8.29
CA GLU A 80 -13.89 -16.30 9.42
C GLU A 80 -15.34 -16.48 8.94
N LYS A 81 -15.72 -15.88 7.81
CA LYS A 81 -17.06 -16.05 7.21
C LYS A 81 -17.24 -17.41 6.56
N LEU A 82 -16.23 -17.92 5.86
CA LEU A 82 -16.26 -19.24 5.22
C LEU A 82 -16.39 -20.34 6.29
N GLY A 83 -15.60 -20.27 7.36
CA GLY A 83 -15.73 -21.17 8.52
C GLY A 83 -17.12 -21.11 9.17
N LYS A 84 -17.74 -19.93 9.27
CA LYS A 84 -19.14 -19.76 9.74
C LYS A 84 -20.20 -20.27 8.76
N ILE A 85 -19.86 -20.54 7.50
CA ILE A 85 -20.73 -21.24 6.54
C ILE A 85 -20.51 -22.74 6.64
N ASP A 86 -19.25 -23.19 6.70
CA ASP A 86 -18.91 -24.61 6.85
C ASP A 86 -19.43 -25.21 8.16
N GLN A 87 -19.33 -24.49 9.28
CA GLN A 87 -19.96 -24.90 10.54
C GLN A 87 -21.46 -25.10 10.38
N LYS A 88 -22.16 -24.18 9.69
CA LYS A 88 -23.62 -24.30 9.46
C LYS A 88 -23.98 -25.42 8.49
N ILE A 89 -23.08 -25.79 7.57
CA ILE A 89 -23.23 -26.97 6.72
C ILE A 89 -23.03 -28.24 7.55
N ALA A 90 -22.03 -28.27 8.44
CA ALA A 90 -21.82 -29.38 9.37
C ALA A 90 -23.01 -29.57 10.32
N ASP A 91 -23.50 -28.52 10.97
CA ASP A 91 -24.68 -28.55 11.86
C ASP A 91 -25.91 -29.14 11.14
N LEU A 92 -26.11 -28.77 9.86
CA LEU A 92 -27.21 -29.27 9.04
C LEU A 92 -27.00 -30.73 8.59
N ASN A 93 -25.76 -31.13 8.29
CA ASN A 93 -25.43 -32.53 8.00
C ASN A 93 -25.61 -33.43 9.23
N SER A 94 -25.21 -32.98 10.42
CA SER A 94 -25.47 -33.68 11.68
C SER A 94 -26.97 -33.86 11.94
N ARG A 95 -27.80 -32.88 11.55
CA ARG A 95 -29.27 -33.01 11.61
C ARG A 95 -29.86 -33.94 10.54
N LEU A 96 -29.20 -34.15 9.41
CA LEU A 96 -29.61 -35.17 8.42
C LEU A 96 -29.31 -36.60 8.89
N ALA A 97 -28.31 -36.78 9.76
CA ALA A 97 -27.96 -38.08 10.34
C ALA A 97 -28.97 -38.59 11.39
N ASP A 98 -29.89 -37.74 11.86
CA ASP A 98 -30.99 -38.14 12.74
C ASP A 98 -31.96 -39.07 11.98
N PRO A 99 -32.20 -40.32 12.44
CA PRO A 99 -33.12 -41.25 11.79
C PRO A 99 -34.60 -40.85 11.95
N SER A 100 -34.96 -40.08 12.98
CA SER A 100 -36.34 -39.65 13.23
C SER A 100 -36.84 -38.55 12.28
N LEU A 101 -35.92 -37.89 11.55
CA LEU A 101 -36.26 -36.75 10.71
C LEU A 101 -37.15 -37.13 9.51
N SER A 102 -38.24 -36.37 9.30
CA SER A 102 -39.18 -36.56 8.21
C SER A 102 -38.52 -36.40 6.83
N GLN A 103 -39.07 -37.04 5.78
CA GLN A 103 -38.56 -36.91 4.42
C GLN A 103 -38.61 -35.46 3.92
N ASP A 104 -39.67 -34.72 4.25
CA ASP A 104 -39.81 -33.31 3.88
C ASP A 104 -38.76 -32.44 4.58
N ASP A 105 -38.47 -32.70 5.85
CA ASP A 105 -37.45 -31.94 6.58
C ASP A 105 -36.03 -32.30 6.14
N ARG A 106 -35.78 -33.56 5.75
CA ARG A 106 -34.54 -33.95 5.04
C ARG A 106 -34.38 -33.13 3.76
N GLN A 107 -35.41 -33.04 2.91
CA GLN A 107 -35.36 -32.24 1.69
C GLN A 107 -35.18 -30.74 1.98
N LYS A 108 -35.88 -30.17 2.97
CA LYS A 108 -35.72 -28.76 3.39
C LYS A 108 -34.28 -28.47 3.84
N ILE A 109 -33.66 -29.40 4.58
CA ILE A 109 -32.27 -29.26 5.04
C ILE A 109 -31.28 -29.42 3.87
N GLN A 110 -31.45 -30.41 2.98
CA GLN A 110 -30.63 -30.58 1.79
C GLN A 110 -30.64 -29.34 0.88
N ARG A 111 -31.82 -28.81 0.55
CA ARG A 111 -31.97 -27.54 -0.21
C ARG A 111 -31.34 -26.33 0.51
N LYS A 112 -31.21 -26.38 1.84
CA LYS A 112 -30.54 -25.34 2.64
C LYS A 112 -29.02 -25.48 2.63
N ILE A 113 -28.50 -26.70 2.67
CA ILE A 113 -27.06 -27.00 2.50
C ILE A 113 -26.61 -26.60 1.09
N GLU A 114 -27.36 -26.95 0.06
CA GLU A 114 -27.11 -26.55 -1.34
C GLU A 114 -27.03 -25.02 -1.50
N LYS A 115 -27.98 -24.29 -0.91
CA LYS A 115 -27.98 -22.81 -0.87
C LYS A 115 -26.85 -22.21 -0.06
N LEU A 116 -26.27 -22.94 0.90
CA LEU A 116 -25.07 -22.52 1.63
C LEU A 116 -23.79 -22.83 0.85
N SER A 117 -23.71 -23.98 0.18
CA SER A 117 -22.59 -24.39 -0.67
C SER A 117 -22.42 -23.49 -1.90
N THR A 118 -23.50 -23.28 -2.66
CA THR A 118 -23.48 -22.31 -3.79
C THR A 118 -23.10 -20.90 -3.34
N LYS A 119 -23.57 -20.46 -2.16
CA LYS A 119 -23.19 -19.18 -1.55
C LYS A 119 -21.72 -19.15 -1.09
N LYS A 120 -21.18 -20.24 -0.56
CA LYS A 120 -19.76 -20.39 -0.21
C LYS A 120 -18.90 -20.23 -1.46
N ASN A 121 -19.16 -21.03 -2.50
CA ASN A 121 -18.40 -21.01 -3.75
C ASN A 121 -18.40 -19.61 -4.41
N HIS A 122 -19.53 -18.89 -4.35
CA HIS A 122 -19.63 -17.51 -4.84
C HIS A 122 -18.79 -16.50 -4.02
N PHE A 123 -18.71 -16.67 -2.70
CA PHE A 123 -17.82 -15.87 -1.86
C PHE A 123 -16.35 -16.19 -2.11
N GLU A 124 -16.00 -17.47 -2.26
CA GLU A 124 -14.62 -17.90 -2.56
C GLU A 124 -14.15 -17.37 -3.92
N ALA A 125 -14.99 -17.44 -4.96
CA ALA A 125 -14.69 -16.87 -6.28
C ALA A 125 -14.45 -15.36 -6.22
N LYS A 126 -15.33 -14.59 -5.56
CA LYS A 126 -15.17 -13.13 -5.39
C LYS A 126 -13.98 -12.76 -4.50
N PHE A 127 -13.64 -13.60 -3.53
CA PHE A 127 -12.46 -13.40 -2.69
C PHE A 127 -11.18 -13.67 -3.48
N ALA A 128 -11.12 -14.74 -4.27
CA ALA A 128 -10.01 -15.05 -5.17
C ALA A 128 -9.79 -13.92 -6.21
N GLU A 129 -10.85 -13.45 -6.86
CA GLU A 129 -10.82 -12.30 -7.78
C GLU A 129 -10.22 -11.06 -7.12
N LYS A 130 -10.67 -10.73 -5.90
CA LYS A 130 -10.22 -9.57 -5.12
C LYS A 130 -8.76 -9.69 -4.68
N LYS A 131 -8.32 -10.90 -4.28
CA LYS A 131 -6.94 -11.20 -3.91
C LYS A 131 -6.01 -11.08 -5.12
N GLU A 132 -6.38 -11.68 -6.24
CA GLU A 132 -5.65 -11.61 -7.51
C GLU A 132 -5.57 -10.17 -8.05
N ARG A 133 -6.67 -9.42 -8.04
CA ARG A 133 -6.68 -7.99 -8.41
C ARG A 133 -5.72 -7.16 -7.56
N THR A 134 -5.60 -7.46 -6.27
CA THR A 134 -4.67 -6.75 -5.36
C THR A 134 -3.22 -7.20 -5.57
N LYS A 135 -2.99 -8.50 -5.83
CA LYS A 135 -1.67 -9.04 -6.22
C LYS A 135 -1.15 -8.37 -7.50
N ARG A 136 -1.96 -8.32 -8.57
CA ARG A 136 -1.60 -7.64 -9.84
C ARG A 136 -1.30 -6.15 -9.65
N TRP A 137 -1.99 -5.48 -8.73
CA TRP A 137 -1.70 -4.08 -8.41
C TRP A 137 -0.33 -3.92 -7.71
N LEU A 138 0.00 -4.80 -6.75
CA LEU A 138 1.31 -4.83 -6.09
C LEU A 138 2.44 -5.16 -7.08
N GLU A 139 2.22 -6.16 -7.94
CA GLU A 139 3.15 -6.60 -8.98
C GLU A 139 3.48 -5.47 -9.96
N LYS A 140 2.46 -4.80 -10.52
CA LYS A 140 2.63 -3.61 -11.37
C LYS A 140 3.29 -2.43 -10.65
N HIS A 141 3.14 -2.32 -9.32
CA HIS A 141 3.87 -1.33 -8.52
C HIS A 141 5.36 -1.67 -8.40
N ARG A 142 5.69 -2.93 -8.07
CA ARG A 142 7.08 -3.41 -7.96
C ARG A 142 7.80 -3.34 -9.31
N GLU A 143 7.13 -3.69 -10.39
CA GLU A 143 7.63 -3.56 -11.78
C GLU A 143 7.95 -2.08 -12.11
N LYS A 144 7.01 -1.17 -11.83
CA LYS A 144 7.21 0.28 -12.05
C LYS A 144 8.33 0.88 -11.18
N GLU A 145 8.55 0.33 -9.98
CA GLU A 145 9.70 0.70 -9.15
C GLU A 145 11.01 0.13 -9.70
N SER A 146 11.02 -1.11 -10.20
CA SER A 146 12.18 -1.71 -10.88
C SER A 146 12.61 -0.88 -12.10
N MET A 147 11.68 -0.52 -12.99
CA MET A 147 11.97 0.38 -14.13
C MET A 147 12.58 1.71 -13.71
N ARG A 148 12.10 2.31 -12.61
CA ARG A 148 12.65 3.57 -12.07
C ARG A 148 14.07 3.40 -11.53
N HIS A 149 14.41 2.25 -10.95
CA HIS A 149 15.77 1.97 -10.48
C HIS A 149 16.74 1.68 -11.64
N SER A 150 16.31 0.92 -12.66
CA SER A 150 17.11 0.67 -13.88
C SER A 150 17.41 1.98 -14.61
N LYS A 151 16.37 2.74 -14.98
CA LYS A 151 16.56 4.02 -15.65
C LYS A 151 17.40 5.00 -14.83
N GLY A 152 17.16 5.09 -13.51
CA GLY A 152 17.98 5.92 -12.64
C GLY A 152 19.45 5.48 -12.56
N HIS A 153 19.77 4.22 -12.86
CA HIS A 153 21.15 3.72 -12.99
C HIS A 153 21.74 4.03 -14.37
N GLU A 154 20.97 3.85 -15.44
CA GLU A 154 21.33 4.21 -16.83
C GLU A 154 21.62 5.71 -16.95
N ASP A 155 20.72 6.58 -16.48
CA ASP A 155 20.86 8.04 -16.47
C ASP A 155 22.13 8.49 -15.70
N ARG A 156 22.51 7.77 -14.62
CA ARG A 156 23.75 8.02 -13.87
C ARG A 156 25.00 7.55 -14.61
N HIS A 157 24.95 6.40 -15.29
CA HIS A 157 26.06 5.89 -16.08
C HIS A 157 26.35 6.85 -17.25
N GLU A 158 25.32 7.25 -18.00
CA GLU A 158 25.49 8.17 -19.12
C GLU A 158 26.02 9.54 -18.67
N MET A 159 25.58 10.04 -17.50
CA MET A 159 26.13 11.27 -16.90
C MET A 159 27.61 11.14 -16.51
N HIS A 160 28.03 9.96 -16.03
CA HIS A 160 29.43 9.66 -15.75
C HIS A 160 30.26 9.61 -17.05
N ASP A 161 29.79 8.91 -18.08
CA ASP A 161 30.46 8.82 -19.39
C ASP A 161 30.60 10.19 -20.06
N ARG A 162 29.51 11.00 -20.04
CA ARG A 162 29.51 12.40 -20.48
C ARG A 162 30.47 13.26 -19.66
N GLN A 163 30.71 12.96 -18.38
CA GLN A 163 31.69 13.66 -17.56
C GLN A 163 33.12 13.23 -17.93
N GLU A 164 33.40 11.93 -18.02
CA GLU A 164 34.73 11.43 -18.35
C GLU A 164 35.19 11.89 -19.74
N ASN A 165 34.31 11.82 -20.75
CA ASN A 165 34.62 12.32 -22.10
C ASN A 165 34.95 13.82 -22.09
N ARG A 166 34.18 14.65 -21.38
CA ARG A 166 34.53 16.08 -21.20
C ARG A 166 35.88 16.29 -20.50
N HIS A 167 36.31 15.39 -19.61
CA HIS A 167 37.66 15.45 -19.02
C HIS A 167 38.75 15.00 -20.01
N ARG A 168 38.51 13.95 -20.81
CA ARG A 168 39.40 13.47 -21.87
C ARG A 168 39.61 14.52 -22.97
N ASP A 169 38.54 15.18 -23.41
CA ASP A 169 38.59 16.18 -24.49
C ASP A 169 39.32 17.45 -24.06
N ARG A 170 39.04 17.98 -22.85
CA ARG A 170 39.88 19.03 -22.22
C ARG A 170 41.35 18.60 -22.07
N GLY A 171 41.63 17.30 -21.92
CA GLY A 171 42.98 16.75 -21.95
C GLY A 171 43.64 16.90 -23.32
N ARG A 172 42.96 16.43 -24.37
CA ARG A 172 43.39 16.54 -25.78
C ARG A 172 43.58 17.99 -26.21
N GLU A 173 42.66 18.87 -25.85
CA GLU A 173 42.71 20.30 -26.14
C GLU A 173 43.97 20.96 -25.55
N ARG A 174 44.28 20.72 -24.27
CA ARG A 174 45.50 21.24 -23.63
C ARG A 174 46.79 20.67 -24.24
N ILE A 175 46.77 19.45 -24.76
CA ILE A 175 47.89 18.86 -25.52
C ILE A 175 48.07 19.58 -26.86
N ASN A 176 46.98 19.84 -27.59
CA ASN A 176 47.02 20.57 -28.86
C ASN A 176 47.47 22.03 -28.64
N GLN A 177 46.90 22.76 -27.68
CA GLN A 177 47.35 24.11 -27.29
C GLN A 177 48.81 24.17 -26.84
N ARG A 178 49.42 23.05 -26.39
CA ARG A 178 50.87 23.00 -26.13
C ARG A 178 51.65 22.84 -27.44
N ARG A 179 51.23 21.91 -28.31
CA ARG A 179 51.82 21.69 -29.64
C ARG A 179 51.76 22.94 -30.53
N GLU A 180 50.67 23.71 -30.47
CA GLU A 180 50.53 24.99 -31.19
C GLU A 180 51.61 25.99 -30.74
N ARG A 181 51.71 26.26 -29.43
CA ARG A 181 52.72 27.17 -28.88
C ARG A 181 54.16 26.72 -29.12
N ASP A 182 54.41 25.41 -29.11
CA ASP A 182 55.73 24.87 -29.42
C ASP A 182 56.05 24.97 -30.94
N ARG A 183 55.04 24.97 -31.84
CA ARG A 183 55.21 25.31 -33.27
C ARG A 183 55.48 26.81 -33.48
N GLU A 184 54.67 27.68 -32.87
CA GLU A 184 54.85 29.15 -32.92
C GLU A 184 56.30 29.52 -32.55
N ARG A 185 56.79 28.99 -31.43
CA ARG A 185 58.19 29.16 -30.97
C ARG A 185 59.25 28.65 -31.94
N THR A 186 58.96 27.67 -32.79
CA THR A 186 59.90 27.23 -33.83
C THR A 186 59.86 28.10 -35.08
N LEU A 187 58.70 28.71 -35.39
CA LEU A 187 58.55 29.62 -36.52
C LEU A 187 59.20 30.98 -36.23
N ASP A 188 59.03 31.53 -35.03
CA ASP A 188 59.70 32.79 -34.63
C ASP A 188 61.23 32.63 -34.64
N ARG A 189 61.76 31.52 -34.11
CA ARG A 189 63.19 31.17 -34.17
C ARG A 189 63.73 30.87 -35.58
N SER A 190 62.86 30.81 -36.58
CA SER A 190 63.25 30.64 -38.00
C SER A 190 63.16 31.97 -38.78
N ARG A 191 63.05 33.09 -38.05
CA ARG A 191 62.75 34.44 -38.56
C ARG A 191 63.77 35.50 -38.17
N ASP A 192 64.59 35.20 -37.17
CA ASP A 192 65.83 35.90 -36.76
C ASP A 192 67.06 35.25 -37.44
#